data_AF-A0A960XSI0-F1
#
_entry.id   AF-A0A960XSI0-F1
#
_cell.length_a   1.000
_cell.length_b   1.000
_cell.length_c   1.000
_cell.angle_alpha   90.00
_cell.angle_beta   90.00
_cell.angle_gamma   90.00
#
_symmetry.space_group_name_H-M   'P 1'
#
loop_
_entity.id
_entity.type
_entity.pdbx_description
1 polymer ?
#
loop_
_entity_poly.entity_id
_entity_poly.type
_entity_poly.pdbx_seq_one_letter_code
_entity_poly.pdbx_strand_id
1 'polypeptide(L)'
;MHATYAETSDDTTVYHLAGKNRVHVDGCQRLTNDPDERAKMAKMTLSEAKAKGLEPCSKCPDRTTPGKDDAGGGKAEGGEAIVLHMPGKKRVHLPDCKRLPQDPAELAKFIKMTLAEARAKGLEPCSKCPGSTTPGKSDPKGADGDLESWVKPAPDHITKKSFIPSRLAP
;
A
#
# COMPACT_ATOMS: atom_id res chain seq x y z
N MET A 1 -3.79 -2.29 -49.67
CA MET A 1 -2.58 -2.84 -49.02
C MET A 1 -2.75 -2.59 -47.53
N HIS A 2 -3.08 -3.63 -46.77
CA HIS A 2 -3.38 -3.54 -45.33
C HIS A 2 -2.09 -3.32 -44.55
N ALA A 3 -2.04 -2.21 -43.83
CA ALA A 3 -0.95 -1.83 -42.96
C ALA A 3 -1.18 -2.47 -41.58
N THR A 4 -0.42 -3.53 -41.27
CA THR A 4 -0.33 -4.20 -39.97
C THR A 4 0.46 -3.32 -39.00
N TYR A 5 -0.21 -2.67 -38.05
CA TYR A 5 0.43 -1.82 -37.05
C TYR A 5 0.05 -2.25 -35.63
N ALA A 6 1.10 -2.60 -34.87
CA ALA A 6 1.17 -2.85 -33.42
C ALA A 6 0.36 -4.04 -32.87
N GLU A 7 0.99 -5.23 -32.82
CA GLU A 7 0.74 -6.24 -31.80
C GLU A 7 0.99 -5.63 -30.41
N THR A 8 -0.04 -4.98 -29.86
CA THR A 8 -0.15 -4.78 -28.41
C THR A 8 -0.31 -6.16 -27.78
N SER A 9 0.29 -6.36 -26.60
CA SER A 9 0.50 -7.65 -25.91
C SER A 9 -0.77 -8.34 -25.39
N ASP A 10 -1.81 -8.39 -26.21
CA ASP A 10 -3.17 -8.87 -25.98
C ASP A 10 -3.28 -10.41 -26.10
N ASP A 11 -2.39 -11.04 -26.89
CA ASP A 11 -2.29 -12.50 -27.04
C ASP A 11 -1.64 -13.23 -25.85
N THR A 12 -1.37 -12.51 -24.76
CA THR A 12 -0.81 -13.10 -23.54
C THR A 12 -1.78 -14.16 -23.00
N THR A 13 -1.36 -15.42 -23.02
CA THR A 13 -2.15 -16.54 -22.50
C THR A 13 -2.23 -16.44 -20.98
N VAL A 14 -3.45 -16.40 -20.46
CA VAL A 14 -3.73 -16.35 -19.02
C VAL A 14 -4.54 -17.56 -18.57
N TYR A 15 -4.28 -17.95 -17.33
CA TYR A 15 -4.90 -19.06 -16.63
C TYR A 15 -5.89 -18.53 -15.60
N HIS A 16 -7.15 -18.94 -15.74
CA HIS A 16 -8.22 -18.61 -14.82
C HIS A 16 -8.64 -19.84 -14.00
N LEU A 17 -8.68 -19.67 -12.68
CA LEU A 17 -9.26 -20.66 -11.77
C LEU A 17 -10.74 -20.31 -11.54
N ALA A 18 -11.63 -21.28 -11.81
CA ALA A 18 -13.05 -21.13 -11.54
C ALA A 18 -13.29 -20.75 -10.07
N GLY A 19 -14.11 -19.71 -9.83
CA GLY A 19 -14.38 -19.17 -8.50
C GLY A 19 -13.41 -18.08 -8.02
N LYS A 20 -12.39 -17.71 -8.81
CA LYS A 20 -11.51 -16.57 -8.50
C LYS A 20 -11.71 -15.44 -9.51
N ASN A 21 -11.65 -14.19 -9.05
CA ASN A 21 -11.76 -13.01 -9.92
C ASN A 21 -10.43 -12.60 -10.56
N ARG A 22 -9.40 -13.45 -10.45
CA ARG A 22 -8.03 -13.12 -10.86
C ARG A 22 -7.49 -14.15 -11.83
N VAL A 23 -6.85 -13.67 -12.89
CA VAL A 23 -6.13 -14.49 -13.87
C VAL A 23 -4.63 -14.44 -13.62
N HIS A 24 -3.93 -15.50 -13.99
CA HIS A 24 -2.48 -15.63 -13.83
C HIS A 24 -1.82 -15.87 -15.18
N VAL A 25 -0.75 -15.15 -15.50
CA VAL A 25 0.09 -15.44 -16.67
C VAL A 25 0.90 -16.71 -16.47
N ASP A 26 1.37 -17.30 -17.57
CA ASP A 26 2.35 -18.39 -17.54
C ASP A 26 3.61 -17.95 -16.79
N GLY A 27 4.09 -18.77 -15.84
CA GLY A 27 5.24 -18.41 -15.00
C GLY A 27 4.94 -17.56 -13.75
N CYS A 28 3.66 -17.27 -13.44
CA CYS A 28 3.32 -16.63 -12.18
C CYS A 28 3.64 -17.53 -10.97
N GLN A 29 4.38 -17.02 -9.98
CA GLN A 29 4.70 -17.76 -8.74
C GLN A 29 3.47 -18.28 -7.98
N ARG A 30 2.31 -17.63 -8.14
CA ARG A 30 1.05 -18.02 -7.49
C ARG A 30 0.19 -18.94 -8.36
N LEU A 31 0.57 -19.14 -9.62
CA LEU A 31 0.01 -20.17 -10.46
C LEU A 31 0.60 -21.51 -10.02
N THR A 32 -0.21 -22.56 -10.04
CA THR A 32 0.28 -23.89 -9.67
C THR A 32 1.21 -24.40 -10.78
N ASN A 33 2.31 -25.06 -10.41
CA ASN A 33 3.26 -25.62 -11.37
C ASN A 33 2.83 -27.00 -11.87
N ASP A 34 1.88 -27.66 -11.21
CA ASP A 34 1.34 -28.95 -11.62
C ASP A 34 0.59 -28.87 -12.96
N PRO A 35 0.99 -29.66 -13.98
CA PRO A 35 0.37 -29.64 -15.30
C PRO A 35 -1.09 -30.13 -15.27
N ASP A 36 -1.41 -31.12 -14.42
CA ASP A 36 -2.77 -31.65 -14.24
C ASP A 36 -3.74 -30.60 -13.70
N GLU A 37 -3.29 -29.78 -12.76
CA GLU A 37 -4.09 -28.69 -12.21
C GLU A 37 -4.20 -27.52 -13.20
N ARG A 38 -3.14 -27.22 -13.97
CA ARG A 38 -3.18 -26.23 -15.05
C ARG A 38 -4.11 -26.63 -16.19
N ALA A 39 -4.31 -27.91 -16.43
CA ALA A 39 -5.27 -28.41 -17.43
C ALA A 39 -6.73 -28.19 -16.99
N LYS A 40 -7.00 -28.13 -15.69
CA LYS A 40 -8.33 -27.81 -15.13
C LYS A 40 -8.66 -26.31 -15.17
N MET A 41 -7.65 -25.46 -15.41
CA MET A 41 -7.83 -24.01 -15.50
C MET A 41 -8.31 -23.60 -16.89
N ALA A 42 -9.17 -22.59 -16.95
CA ALA A 42 -9.57 -22.01 -18.22
C ALA A 42 -8.40 -21.17 -18.77
N LYS A 43 -7.83 -21.62 -19.89
CA LYS A 43 -6.86 -20.87 -20.67
C LYS A 43 -7.62 -19.90 -21.58
N MET A 44 -7.34 -18.61 -21.47
CA MET A 44 -7.90 -17.59 -22.35
C MET A 44 -6.87 -16.49 -22.59
N THR A 45 -7.14 -15.60 -23.53
CA THR A 45 -6.29 -14.41 -23.75
C THR A 45 -6.54 -13.35 -22.68
N LEU A 46 -5.55 -12.48 -22.45
CA LEU A 46 -5.67 -11.38 -21.50
C LEU A 46 -6.83 -10.45 -21.89
N SER A 47 -7.07 -10.25 -23.18
CA SER A 47 -8.19 -9.45 -23.70
C SER A 47 -9.54 -10.08 -23.39
N GLU A 48 -9.69 -11.40 -23.55
CA GLU A 48 -10.91 -12.12 -23.15
C GLU A 48 -11.14 -12.07 -21.63
N ALA A 49 -10.07 -12.21 -20.83
CA ALA A 49 -10.17 -12.09 -19.39
C ALA A 49 -10.65 -10.68 -18.98
N LYS A 50 -10.11 -9.63 -19.60
CA LYS A 50 -10.51 -8.25 -19.38
C LYS A 50 -11.96 -8.00 -19.82
N ALA A 51 -12.39 -8.58 -20.94
CA ALA A 51 -13.78 -8.51 -21.40
C ALA A 51 -14.76 -9.18 -20.41
N LYS A 52 -14.31 -10.24 -19.73
CA LYS A 52 -15.05 -10.92 -18.64
C LYS A 52 -14.94 -10.20 -17.29
N GLY A 53 -14.26 -9.06 -17.21
CA GLY A 53 -14.05 -8.32 -15.96
C GLY A 53 -13.07 -9.01 -14.99
N LEU A 54 -12.25 -9.93 -15.47
CA LEU A 54 -11.24 -10.62 -14.67
C LEU A 54 -9.93 -9.84 -14.69
N GLU A 55 -9.38 -9.54 -13.52
CA GLU A 55 -8.12 -8.78 -13.41
C GLU A 55 -6.89 -9.70 -13.32
N PRO A 56 -5.75 -9.32 -13.92
CA PRO A 56 -4.52 -10.07 -13.74
C PRO A 56 -4.03 -10.00 -12.29
N CYS A 57 -3.41 -11.08 -11.83
CA CYS A 57 -2.85 -11.14 -10.49
C CYS A 57 -1.81 -10.02 -10.30
N SER A 58 -1.84 -9.38 -9.13
CA SER A 58 -0.93 -8.27 -8.79
C SER A 58 0.55 -8.68 -8.70
N LYS A 59 0.84 -9.98 -8.70
CA LYS A 59 2.18 -10.57 -8.60
C LYS A 59 2.58 -11.35 -9.87
N CYS A 60 1.85 -11.20 -10.97
CA CYS A 60 2.27 -11.76 -12.25
C CYS A 60 3.51 -11.01 -12.77
N PRO A 61 4.54 -11.72 -13.26
CA PRO A 61 5.77 -11.10 -13.78
C PRO A 61 5.50 -10.25 -15.03
N ASP A 62 4.63 -10.71 -15.94
CA ASP A 62 4.18 -9.94 -17.11
C ASP A 62 2.95 -9.10 -16.79
N ARG A 63 3.08 -8.22 -15.81
CA ARG A 63 2.15 -7.10 -15.65
C ARG A 63 2.51 -5.97 -16.61
N THR A 64 2.98 -6.29 -17.81
CA THR A 64 3.12 -5.38 -18.94
C THR A 64 1.73 -5.06 -19.47
N THR A 65 0.95 -4.35 -18.67
CA THR A 65 -0.09 -3.50 -19.22
C THR A 65 0.62 -2.39 -19.97
N PRO A 66 0.56 -2.29 -21.31
CA PRO A 66 0.85 -1.01 -21.96
C PRO A 66 -0.22 -0.04 -21.44
N GLY A 67 0.14 0.82 -20.49
CA GLY A 67 -0.76 1.82 -19.93
C GLY A 67 -1.31 1.54 -18.52
N LYS A 68 -0.49 1.03 -17.59
CA LYS A 68 -0.70 1.30 -16.15
C LYS A 68 0.59 1.59 -15.39
N ASP A 69 1.56 2.13 -16.10
CA ASP A 69 2.78 2.72 -15.54
C ASP A 69 2.57 4.23 -15.30
N ASP A 70 1.52 4.82 -15.89
CA ASP A 70 1.03 6.18 -15.59
C ASP A 70 -0.08 6.24 -14.52
N ALA A 71 -0.23 5.16 -13.74
CA ALA A 71 -0.65 5.32 -12.35
C ALA A 71 0.59 5.60 -11.48
N GLY A 72 1.58 6.33 -12.00
CA GLY A 72 1.65 7.75 -11.64
C GLY A 72 1.30 7.95 -10.18
N GLY A 73 2.15 7.45 -9.30
CA GLY A 73 2.33 8.09 -8.01
C GLY A 73 2.62 9.55 -8.35
N GLY A 74 1.58 10.38 -8.26
CA GLY A 74 1.66 11.79 -8.55
C GLY A 74 2.65 12.41 -7.60
N LYS A 75 3.92 12.41 -7.99
CA LYS A 75 4.70 13.64 -7.91
C LYS A 75 3.86 14.66 -8.65
N ALA A 76 3.05 15.41 -7.90
CA ALA A 76 2.58 16.71 -8.32
C ALA A 76 3.83 17.58 -8.47
N GLU A 77 4.52 17.45 -9.60
CA GLU A 77 5.27 18.54 -10.16
C GLU A 77 4.24 19.63 -10.48
N GLY A 78 4.23 20.69 -9.68
CA GLY A 78 3.67 21.99 -10.02
C GLY A 78 2.16 22.20 -9.94
N GLY A 79 1.34 21.16 -9.72
CA GLY A 79 -0.11 21.33 -9.54
C GLY A 79 -0.50 21.45 -8.07
N GLU A 80 -1.17 22.53 -7.69
CA GLU A 80 -1.64 22.84 -6.33
C GLU A 80 -2.37 21.65 -5.67
N ALA A 81 -1.64 20.81 -4.92
CA ALA A 81 -2.23 19.65 -4.27
C ALA A 81 -3.33 20.09 -3.30
N ILE A 82 -4.59 19.84 -3.64
CA ILE A 82 -5.74 20.21 -2.82
C ILE A 82 -5.78 19.28 -1.60
N VAL A 83 -5.85 19.86 -0.41
CA VAL A 83 -5.96 19.16 0.86
C VAL A 83 -7.26 19.55 1.56
N LEU A 84 -7.83 18.60 2.28
CA LEU A 84 -9.04 18.75 3.07
C LEU A 84 -8.66 18.94 4.54
N HIS A 85 -8.98 20.11 5.08
CA HIS A 85 -8.80 20.45 6.47
C HIS A 85 -10.11 20.32 7.23
N MET A 86 -10.11 19.57 8.33
CA MET A 86 -11.25 19.57 9.25
C MET A 86 -11.03 20.64 10.32
N PRO A 87 -11.96 21.61 10.48
CA PRO A 87 -11.82 22.67 11.48
C PRO A 87 -11.65 22.07 12.89
N GLY A 88 -10.67 22.57 13.63
CA GLY A 88 -10.31 22.07 14.97
C GLY A 88 -9.25 20.96 14.99
N LYS A 89 -8.82 20.44 13.83
CA LYS A 89 -7.71 19.46 13.75
C LYS A 89 -6.45 20.11 13.17
N LYS A 90 -5.28 19.76 13.74
CA LYS A 90 -3.97 20.26 13.26
C LYS A 90 -3.45 19.56 11.99
N ARG A 91 -4.25 18.66 11.40
CA ARG A 91 -3.82 17.81 10.29
C ARG A 91 -4.76 17.95 9.10
N VAL A 92 -4.18 17.98 7.91
CA VAL A 92 -4.92 17.95 6.65
C VAL A 92 -4.89 16.57 6.03
N HIS A 93 -5.92 16.24 5.27
CA HIS A 93 -6.04 14.98 4.56
C HIS A 93 -5.97 15.22 3.06
N LEU A 94 -5.26 14.36 2.33
CA LEU A 94 -5.40 14.31 0.88
C LEU A 94 -6.77 13.70 0.51
N PRO A 95 -7.34 14.03 -0.66
CA PRO A 95 -8.60 13.45 -1.14
C PRO A 95 -8.55 11.92 -1.17
N ASP A 96 -7.39 11.35 -1.48
CA ASP A 96 -7.13 9.90 -1.49
C ASP A 96 -6.76 9.30 -0.12
N CYS A 97 -6.96 10.03 0.98
CA CYS A 97 -6.64 9.49 2.30
C CYS A 97 -7.63 8.39 2.70
N LYS A 98 -7.12 7.19 2.98
CA LYS A 98 -7.91 6.06 3.51
C LYS A 98 -8.70 6.38 4.80
N ARG A 99 -8.29 7.41 5.56
CA ARG A 99 -8.94 7.83 6.81
C ARG A 99 -9.93 8.98 6.62
N LEU A 100 -10.06 9.48 5.39
CA LEU A 100 -11.05 10.48 5.05
C LEU A 100 -12.43 9.79 4.98
N PRO A 101 -13.47 10.33 5.62
CA PRO A 101 -14.83 9.85 5.44
C PRO A 101 -15.23 9.89 3.96
N GLN A 102 -15.88 8.83 3.46
CA GLN A 102 -16.41 8.81 2.09
C GLN A 102 -17.82 9.39 2.00
N ASP A 103 -18.48 9.60 3.14
CA ASP A 103 -19.80 10.20 3.21
C ASP A 103 -19.76 11.67 2.76
N PRO A 104 -20.57 12.06 1.76
CA PRO A 104 -20.56 13.43 1.22
C PRO A 104 -21.00 14.48 2.25
N ALA A 105 -21.86 14.10 3.20
CA ALA A 105 -22.31 14.96 4.29
C ALA A 105 -21.17 15.29 5.28
N GLU A 106 -20.26 14.34 5.52
CA GLU A 106 -19.08 14.57 6.35
C GLU A 106 -18.00 15.35 5.58
N LEU A 107 -17.83 15.05 4.29
CA LEU A 107 -16.89 15.76 3.40
C LEU A 107 -17.22 17.26 3.26
N ALA A 108 -18.50 17.63 3.30
CA ALA A 108 -18.93 19.03 3.27
C ALA A 108 -18.44 19.86 4.48
N LYS A 109 -18.08 19.20 5.60
CA LYS A 109 -17.52 19.86 6.78
C LYS A 109 -16.04 20.20 6.64
N PHE A 110 -15.38 19.71 5.59
CA PHE A 110 -13.96 19.97 5.36
C PHE A 110 -13.76 21.22 4.51
N ILE A 111 -12.78 22.01 4.89
CA ILE A 111 -12.31 23.17 4.15
C ILE A 111 -11.26 22.68 3.16
N LYS A 112 -11.55 22.81 1.87
CA LYS A 112 -10.58 22.55 0.80
C LYS A 112 -9.63 23.75 0.72
N MET A 113 -8.34 23.49 0.80
CA MET A 113 -7.28 24.49 0.62
C MET A 113 -6.10 23.84 -0.09
N THR A 114 -5.15 24.63 -0.59
CA THR A 114 -3.94 24.08 -1.20
C THR A 114 -2.97 23.59 -0.12
N LEU A 115 -2.11 22.62 -0.47
CA LEU A 115 -1.06 22.12 0.41
C LEU A 115 -0.08 23.23 0.82
N ALA A 116 0.16 24.20 -0.08
CA ALA A 116 0.95 25.39 0.20
C ALA A 116 0.32 26.27 1.29
N GLU A 117 -0.99 26.55 1.18
CA GLU A 117 -1.72 27.29 2.21
C GLU A 117 -1.79 26.53 3.54
N ALA A 118 -1.97 25.21 3.50
CA ALA A 118 -1.95 24.39 4.70
C ALA A 118 -0.59 24.46 5.40
N ARG A 119 0.51 24.36 4.65
CA ARG A 119 1.87 24.52 5.18
C ARG A 119 2.12 25.92 5.73
N ALA A 120 1.65 26.97 5.04
CA ALA A 120 1.73 28.35 5.52
C ALA A 120 0.96 28.54 6.85
N LYS A 121 -0.13 27.80 7.06
CA LYS A 121 -0.90 27.77 8.31
C LYS A 121 -0.31 26.82 9.37
N GLY A 122 0.85 26.20 9.11
CA GLY A 122 1.47 25.22 10.01
C GLY A 122 0.69 23.91 10.13
N LEU A 123 -0.17 23.60 9.16
CA LEU A 123 -0.96 22.37 9.11
C LEU A 123 -0.20 21.31 8.31
N GLU A 124 0.05 20.18 8.95
CA GLU A 124 0.76 19.07 8.32
C GLU A 124 -0.21 18.04 7.73
N PRO A 125 0.15 17.37 6.61
CA PRO A 125 -0.63 16.24 6.13
C PRO A 125 -0.66 15.12 7.17
N CYS A 126 -1.78 14.42 7.21
CA CYS A 126 -1.91 13.23 8.04
C CYS A 126 -0.88 12.19 7.60
N SER A 127 -0.17 11.60 8.56
CA SER A 127 0.93 10.64 8.33
C SER A 127 0.57 9.40 7.52
N LYS A 128 -0.73 9.16 7.30
CA LYS A 128 -1.27 8.02 6.57
C LYS A 128 -1.93 8.44 5.25
N CYS A 129 -1.77 9.69 4.85
CA CYS A 129 -2.15 10.10 3.51
C CYS A 129 -1.13 9.55 2.51
N PRO A 130 -1.58 9.13 1.31
CA PRO A 130 -0.66 8.84 0.21
C PRO A 130 0.15 10.11 -0.09
N GLY A 131 1.48 9.97 -0.20
CA GLY A 131 2.38 11.12 -0.42
C GLY A 131 2.67 11.96 0.82
N SER A 132 2.24 11.56 2.01
CA SER A 132 2.66 12.18 3.26
C SER A 132 4.15 11.94 3.49
N THR A 133 4.98 12.92 3.14
CA THR A 133 6.42 12.93 3.48
C THR A 133 6.67 13.27 4.94
N THR A 134 5.62 13.45 5.76
CA THR A 134 5.77 13.58 7.22
C THR A 134 6.54 12.35 7.68
N PRO A 135 7.78 12.48 8.19
CA PRO A 135 8.60 11.34 8.57
C PRO A 135 7.77 10.46 9.49
N GLY A 136 7.34 9.32 8.96
CA GLY A 136 6.73 8.30 9.76
C GLY A 136 7.75 7.96 10.81
N LYS A 137 7.35 8.04 12.07
CA LYS A 137 8.03 7.37 13.18
C LYS A 137 7.81 5.86 12.99
N SER A 138 8.32 5.33 11.89
CA SER A 138 8.33 3.95 11.47
C SER A 138 9.78 3.70 11.11
N ASP A 139 10.41 2.92 11.99
CA ASP A 139 11.74 2.33 11.89
C ASP A 139 12.93 3.23 12.27
N PRO A 140 13.45 3.14 13.51
CA PRO A 140 14.87 3.36 13.74
C PRO A 140 15.64 2.19 13.12
N LYS A 141 15.78 2.19 11.79
CA LYS A 141 16.67 1.29 11.06
C LYS A 141 17.69 2.15 10.33
N GLY A 142 18.62 2.68 11.12
CA GLY A 142 19.68 3.58 10.64
C GLY A 142 20.18 4.58 11.67
N ALA A 143 20.15 4.24 12.97
CA ALA A 143 21.07 4.85 13.93
C ALA A 143 22.06 3.76 14.28
N ASP A 144 23.15 3.76 13.51
CA ASP A 144 24.33 2.98 13.75
C ASP A 144 24.78 3.18 15.21
N GLY A 145 24.62 2.13 16.01
CA GLY A 145 25.64 1.72 16.99
C GLY A 145 26.08 2.71 18.07
N ASP A 146 25.18 3.49 18.68
CA ASP A 146 25.48 4.13 19.98
C ASP A 146 24.58 3.56 21.07
N LEU A 147 24.88 2.32 21.47
CA LEU A 147 24.33 1.64 22.66
C LEU A 147 25.27 1.81 23.87
N GLU A 148 26.13 2.83 23.87
CA GLU A 148 26.93 3.17 25.03
C GLU A 148 26.20 4.28 25.81
N SER A 149 25.49 3.93 26.89
CA SER A 149 25.34 4.75 28.12
C SER A 149 24.02 4.63 28.89
N TRP A 150 23.11 3.69 28.59
CA TRP A 150 21.91 3.49 29.42
C TRP A 150 22.08 2.53 30.60
N VAL A 151 23.24 1.88 30.71
CA VAL A 151 23.67 1.18 31.94
C VAL A 151 24.87 1.93 32.52
N LYS A 152 24.60 3.03 33.23
CA LYS A 152 25.54 3.54 34.25
C LYS A 152 25.51 2.54 35.43
N PRO A 153 26.65 2.30 36.07
CA PRO A 153 27.19 0.96 36.37
C PRO A 153 26.20 0.01 37.04
N ALA A 154 26.32 -1.28 36.69
CA ALA A 154 25.62 -2.35 37.39
C ALA A 154 25.90 -2.23 38.90
N PRO A 155 24.87 -2.29 39.77
CA PRO A 155 25.08 -2.31 41.21
C PRO A 155 25.91 -3.55 41.58
N ASP A 156 26.96 -3.35 42.37
CA ASP A 156 27.90 -4.39 42.84
C ASP A 156 27.19 -5.55 43.56
N HIS A 157 25.96 -5.31 44.05
CA HIS A 157 25.21 -6.26 44.85
C HIS A 157 23.77 -6.41 44.35
N ILE A 158 23.49 -7.55 43.70
CA ILE A 158 22.13 -7.97 43.36
C ILE A 158 21.59 -8.81 44.52
N THR A 159 20.81 -8.19 45.41
CA THR A 159 20.16 -8.91 46.51
C THR A 159 19.08 -9.83 45.94
N LYS A 160 19.38 -11.12 45.81
CA LYS A 160 18.41 -12.16 45.45
C LYS A 160 17.40 -12.30 46.58
N LYS A 161 16.25 -11.62 46.47
CA LYS A 161 15.10 -11.92 47.32
C LYS A 161 14.53 -13.27 46.88
N SER A 162 14.57 -14.24 47.77
CA SER A 162 13.91 -15.53 47.57
C SER A 162 12.42 -15.28 47.36
N PHE A 163 11.93 -15.57 46.15
CA PHE A 163 10.51 -15.56 45.88
C PHE A 163 9.87 -16.70 46.65
N ILE A 164 9.10 -16.37 47.68
CA ILE A 164 8.29 -17.35 48.43
C ILE A 164 6.91 -17.33 47.78
N PRO A 165 6.54 -18.35 46.98
CA PRO A 165 5.18 -18.43 46.45
C PRO A 165 4.20 -18.55 47.62
N SER A 166 3.23 -17.63 47.70
CA SER A 166 2.18 -17.62 48.71
C SER A 166 1.40 -18.94 48.70
N ARG A 167 1.33 -19.62 49.86
CA ARG A 167 0.51 -20.84 50.08
C ARG A 167 -0.96 -20.54 50.38
N LEU A 168 -1.49 -19.46 49.82
CA LEU A 168 -2.89 -19.07 50.00
C LEU A 168 -3.58 -18.99 48.64
N ALA A 169 -3.94 -20.18 48.15
CA ALA A 169 -5.10 -20.36 47.31
C ALA A 169 -5.92 -21.50 47.95
N PRO A 170 -7.00 -21.19 48.69
CA PRO A 170 -8.07 -22.15 48.95
C PRO A 170 -8.86 -22.48 47.68
#